data_AF-A0A7C7SEY2-F1
#
_entry.id   AF-A0A7C7SEY2-F1
#
_cell.length_a   1.000
_cell.length_b   1.000
_cell.length_c   1.000
_cell.angle_alpha   90.00
_cell.angle_beta   90.00
_cell.angle_gamma   90.00
#
_symmetry.space_group_name_H-M   'P 1'
#
loop_
_entity.id
_entity.type
_entity.pdbx_description
1 polymer ?
#
loop_
_entity_poly.entity_id
_entity_poly.type
_entity_poly.pdbx_seq_one_letter_code
_entity_poly.pdbx_strand_id
1 'polypeptide(L)' 'AEVVECCFIVDLPDIGGRARIEAMGQTVFALCEFEGD' A
#
# COMPACT_ATOMS: atom_id res chain seq x y z
N ALA A 1 -12.78 -3.14 -16.69
CA ALA A 1 -12.87 -3.21 -15.23
C ALA A 1 -12.09 -2.03 -14.68
N GLU A 2 -12.58 -1.39 -13.63
CA GLU A 2 -11.94 -0.25 -12.98
C GLU A 2 -11.40 -0.70 -11.62
N VAL A 3 -10.16 -0.34 -11.31
CA VAL A 3 -9.58 -0.58 -9.98
C VAL A 3 -9.86 0.66 -9.16
N VAL A 4 -10.62 0.49 -8.07
CA VAL A 4 -11.04 1.60 -7.21
C VAL A 4 -10.01 1.85 -6.11
N GLU A 5 -9.44 0.79 -5.52
CA GLU A 5 -8.54 0.88 -4.38
C GLU A 5 -7.72 -0.41 -4.18
N CYS A 6 -6.53 -0.29 -3.61
CA CYS A 6 -5.70 -1.40 -3.16
C CYS A 6 -5.72 -1.51 -1.62
N CYS A 7 -6.35 -2.55 -1.09
CA CYS A 7 -6.46 -2.78 0.36
C CYS A 7 -5.55 -3.92 0.83
N PHE A 8 -4.84 -3.70 1.94
CA PHE A 8 -3.95 -4.65 2.58
C PHE A 8 -4.32 -4.83 4.06
N ILE A 9 -3.96 -5.97 4.64
CA ILE A 9 -4.08 -6.14 6.11
C ILE A 9 -2.91 -5.43 6.79
N VAL A 10 -1.70 -5.63 6.27
CA VAL A 10 -0.46 -5.12 6.80
C VAL A 10 0.25 -4.29 5.75
N ASP A 11 0.70 -3.10 6.13
CA ASP A 11 1.65 -2.31 5.36
C ASP A 11 3.06 -2.38 5.95
N LEU A 12 4.04 -2.47 5.06
CA LEU A 12 5.46 -2.40 5.36
C LEU A 12 6.03 -1.26 4.50
N PRO A 13 6.01 0.00 4.99
CA PRO A 13 6.36 1.17 4.19
C PRO A 13 7.84 1.15 3.77
N ASP A 14 8.71 0.59 4.59
CA ASP A 14 10.17 0.57 4.38
C ASP A 14 10.59 -0.20 3.12
N ILE A 15 9.80 -1.18 2.70
CA ILE A 15 10.06 -1.94 1.46
C ILE A 15 9.51 -1.24 0.21
N GLY A 16 8.88 -0.07 0.35
CA GLY A 16 8.47 0.80 -0.76
C GLY A 16 7.26 0.32 -1.56
N GLY A 17 6.54 -0.71 -1.10
CA GLY A 17 5.36 -1.26 -1.77
C GLY A 17 4.26 -0.21 -1.96
N ARG A 18 3.90 0.49 -0.87
CA ARG A 18 2.92 1.60 -0.88
C ARG A 18 3.28 2.65 -1.93
N ALA A 19 4.50 3.20 -1.85
CA ALA A 19 4.95 4.26 -2.75
C ALA A 19 4.91 3.84 -4.23
N ARG A 20 5.24 2.59 -4.53
CA ARG A 20 5.17 2.06 -5.90
C ARG A 20 3.73 2.02 -6.43
N ILE A 21 2.78 1.61 -5.61
CA ILE A 21 1.36 1.50 -5.99
C ILE A 21 0.74 2.89 -6.13
N GLU A 22 1.06 3.82 -5.24
CA GLU A 22 0.66 5.22 -5.33
C GLU A 22 1.20 5.90 -6.60
N ALA A 23 2.44 5.60 -6.98
CA ALA A 23 3.03 6.08 -8.23
C ALA A 23 2.31 5.54 -9.49
N MET A 24 1.52 4.47 -9.36
CA MET A 24 0.64 3.94 -10.42
C MET A 24 -0.75 4.60 -10.42
N GLY A 25 -0.97 5.63 -9.60
CA GLY A 25 -2.24 6.34 -9.48
C GLY A 25 -3.32 5.59 -8.71
N GLN A 26 -2.93 4.60 -7.90
CA GLN A 26 -3.84 3.80 -7.09
C GLN A 26 -3.81 4.26 -5.63
N THR A 27 -4.96 4.32 -4.98
CA THR A 27 -5.07 4.55 -3.55
C THR A 27 -4.73 3.29 -2.78
N VAL A 28 -4.07 3.45 -1.62
CA VAL A 28 -3.66 2.34 -0.75
C VAL A 28 -4.28 2.52 0.65
N PHE A 29 -4.87 1.45 1.17
CA PHE A 29 -5.38 1.37 2.54
C PHE A 29 -4.82 0.12 3.23
N ALA A 30 -4.45 0.25 4.51
CA ALA A 30 -4.02 -0.86 5.33
C ALA A 30 -4.66 -0.82 6.73
N LEU A 31 -4.94 -1.99 7.31
CA LEU A 31 -5.49 -2.08 8.67
C LEU A 31 -4.45 -1.76 9.76
N CYS A 32 -3.18 -2.10 9.51
CA CYS A 32 -2.07 -1.76 10.38
C CYS A 32 -0.76 -1.60 9.58
N GLU A 33 0.19 -0.92 10.20
CA GLU A 33 1.52 -0.63 9.65
C GLU A 33 2.58 -1.16 10.62
N PHE A 34 3.70 -1.70 10.09
CA PHE A 34 4.83 -2.13 10.90
C PHE A 34 6.17 -1.61 10.33
N GLU A 35 7.06 -1.28 11.28
CA GLU A 35 8.51 -1.09 11.12
C GLU A 35 9.18 -2.29 10.41
N GLY A 36 10.14 -2.09 9.51
CA GLY A 36 11.17 -3.10 9.21
C GLY A 36 12.27 -3.11 10.30
N ASP A 37 12.90 -4.26 10.54
CA ASP A 37 14.08 -4.38 11.42
C ASP A 37 15.37 -3.84 10.77
#